data_AF-A0A5N6R9A3-F1
#
_entry.id   AF-A0A5N6R9A3-F1
#
_cell.length_a   1.000
_cell.length_b   1.000
_cell.length_c   1.000
_cell.angle_alpha   90.00
_cell.angle_beta   90.00
_cell.angle_gamma   90.00
#
_symmetry.space_group_name_H-M   'P 1'
#
loop_
_entity.id
_entity.type
_entity.pdbx_description
1 polymer ?
#
loop_
_entity_poly.entity_id
_entity_poly.type
_entity_poly.pdbx_seq_one_letter_code
_entity_poly.pdbx_strand_id
1 'polypeptide(L)'
;MLWKVSCPQIYNFSSSPSNTMVGENLVCLVLCKETKSVRLAMEGLKVSDANLIVNVNPSKSTKVSQAVLRELSSLLFKFSETLEGVVLAYDVQIQDDLAKILPALHPYFGVSLKAKLLLFAPKPNMLLEGKVVKLTQTSIHVIVLGFSSAVITDEDIRKEFKYKTKDGEELYASRSHKQHVIKVGSMIRFLVKSFDEELLHISGSLVPTNTGSVRWLAKHMEDVPLIDRSTKKREESGGETVIQEHYTVGGEAYSWHSDNPIKKSKKRKIKEES
;
A
#
# COMPACT_ATOMS: atom_id res chain seq x y z
N MET A 1 32.96 -30.36 38.57
CA MET A 1 32.38 -29.01 38.76
C MET A 1 31.28 -28.82 37.73
N LEU A 2 30.02 -28.97 38.15
CA LEU A 2 28.84 -28.63 37.35
C LEU A 2 28.68 -27.11 37.35
N TRP A 3 28.51 -26.51 36.17
CA TRP A 3 27.95 -25.16 36.04
C TRP A 3 26.61 -25.28 35.32
N LYS A 4 25.53 -25.14 36.11
CA LYS A 4 24.18 -24.84 35.64
C LYS A 4 24.19 -23.38 35.19
N VAL A 5 23.95 -23.11 33.92
CA VAL A 5 23.67 -21.74 33.45
C VAL A 5 22.16 -21.65 33.24
N SER A 6 21.54 -20.82 34.08
CA SER A 6 20.12 -20.52 34.08
C SER A 6 19.77 -19.65 32.87
N CYS A 7 18.75 -20.05 32.10
CA CYS A 7 18.11 -19.21 31.09
C CYS A 7 17.52 -17.94 31.74
N PRO A 8 17.73 -16.75 31.17
CA PRO A 8 16.85 -15.62 31.38
C PRO A 8 15.69 -15.64 30.38
N GLN A 9 14.58 -15.12 30.85
CA GLN A 9 13.22 -15.30 30.36
C GLN A 9 12.94 -14.67 28.99
N ILE A 10 12.07 -15.37 28.27
CA ILE A 10 11.25 -14.90 27.15
C ILE A 10 10.46 -13.67 27.60
N TYR A 11 10.72 -12.50 27.01
CA TYR A 11 9.82 -11.36 27.14
C TYR A 11 8.68 -11.52 26.14
N ASN A 12 7.54 -11.95 26.66
CA ASN A 12 6.26 -11.88 25.98
C ASN A 12 5.90 -10.42 25.70
N PHE A 13 5.41 -10.16 24.49
CA PHE A 13 4.75 -8.92 24.10
C PHE A 13 3.56 -8.68 25.03
N SER A 14 3.69 -7.75 25.97
CA SER A 14 2.56 -7.22 26.74
C SER A 14 2.43 -5.72 26.46
N SER A 15 1.22 -5.30 26.14
CA SER A 15 0.83 -3.95 25.78
C SER A 15 0.83 -3.01 26.99
N SER A 16 1.78 -2.07 27.05
CA SER A 16 1.61 -0.74 27.67
C SER A 16 2.85 0.14 27.46
N PRO A 17 2.71 1.49 27.45
CA PRO A 17 3.73 2.38 26.94
C PRO A 17 4.63 2.91 28.07
N SER A 18 5.94 2.82 27.89
CA SER A 18 6.89 3.62 28.68
C SER A 18 8.02 4.12 27.80
N ASN A 19 8.07 5.44 27.66
CA ASN A 19 9.12 6.22 27.02
C ASN A 19 10.48 5.92 27.66
N THR A 20 11.40 5.37 26.87
CA THR A 20 12.83 5.71 26.99
C THR A 20 13.51 5.47 25.66
N MET A 21 14.03 6.56 25.07
CA MET A 21 14.77 6.54 23.80
C MET A 21 16.20 6.05 24.03
N VAL A 22 16.61 5.00 23.30
CA VAL A 22 18.00 4.81 22.89
C VAL A 22 18.02 4.20 21.48
N GLY A 23 18.36 5.04 20.50
CA GLY A 23 19.34 4.75 19.44
C GLY A 23 19.08 3.75 18.30
N GLU A 24 18.21 2.73 18.40
CA GLU A 24 18.28 1.59 17.45
C GLU A 24 16.98 1.21 16.70
N ASN A 25 15.90 2.00 16.80
CA ASN A 25 14.57 1.58 16.30
C ASN A 25 14.01 2.38 15.10
N LEU A 26 14.84 3.06 14.31
CA LEU A 26 14.31 3.93 13.25
C LEU A 26 13.62 3.15 12.10
N VAL A 27 14.06 1.93 11.79
CA VAL A 27 13.52 1.14 10.67
C VAL A 27 12.13 0.58 10.97
N CYS A 28 11.90 0.12 12.20
CA CYS A 28 10.57 -0.36 12.62
C CYS A 28 9.56 0.80 12.69
N LEU A 29 10.00 2.00 13.05
CA LEU A 29 9.13 3.19 13.18
C LEU A 29 8.61 3.74 11.84
N VAL A 30 9.33 3.54 10.73
CA VAL A 30 8.84 3.98 9.41
C VAL A 30 7.70 3.08 8.92
N LEU A 31 7.71 1.79 9.27
CA LEU A 31 6.63 0.86 8.95
C LEU A 31 5.49 0.86 10.00
N CYS A 32 5.74 1.38 11.20
CA CYS A 32 4.87 1.22 12.38
C CYS A 32 4.37 2.55 12.99
N LYS A 33 4.14 3.60 12.17
CA LYS A 33 3.49 4.85 12.63
C LYS A 33 2.01 4.99 12.27
N GLU A 34 1.39 3.97 11.69
CA GLU A 34 -0.05 3.97 11.48
C GLU A 34 -0.63 2.61 11.87
N THR A 35 -1.06 2.49 13.14
CA THR A 35 -1.85 1.38 13.65
C THR A 35 -3.26 1.42 13.08
N LYS A 36 -3.36 1.15 11.79
CA LYS A 36 -4.51 0.48 11.16
C LYS A 36 -3.90 -0.70 10.44
N SER A 37 -4.34 -1.91 10.78
CA SER A 37 -4.00 -3.17 10.11
C SER A 37 -3.58 -2.91 8.67
N VAL A 38 -2.26 -2.89 8.42
CA VAL A 38 -1.73 -2.77 7.07
C VAL A 38 -2.17 -4.06 6.41
N ARG A 39 -3.16 -3.97 5.52
CA ARG A 39 -3.41 -5.05 4.57
C ARG A 39 -2.13 -5.16 3.75
N LEU A 40 -1.22 -6.07 4.14
CA LEU A 40 0.04 -6.37 3.46
C LEU A 40 -0.20 -7.07 2.11
N ALA A 41 -1.30 -6.78 1.42
CA ALA A 41 -1.62 -7.32 0.11
C ALA A 41 -0.99 -6.43 -0.98
N MET A 42 0.34 -6.28 -0.94
CA MET A 42 1.10 -5.71 -2.05
C MET A 42 1.88 -6.84 -2.72
N GLU A 43 1.71 -7.00 -4.03
CA GLU A 43 2.23 -8.15 -4.79
C GLU A 43 3.77 -8.25 -4.78
N GLY A 44 4.47 -7.14 -4.49
CA GLY A 44 5.93 -7.08 -4.45
C GLY A 44 6.58 -7.49 -3.12
N LEU A 45 5.81 -7.89 -2.10
CA LEU A 45 6.36 -8.33 -0.80
C LEU A 45 6.38 -9.85 -0.69
N LYS A 46 7.54 -10.40 -0.29
CA LYS A 46 7.74 -11.85 -0.13
C LYS A 46 8.46 -12.14 1.19
N VAL A 47 8.00 -13.16 1.91
CA VAL A 47 8.76 -13.75 3.03
C VAL A 47 9.56 -14.93 2.50
N SER A 48 10.84 -15.00 2.85
CA SER A 48 11.74 -16.09 2.43
C SER A 48 12.47 -16.67 3.64
N ASP A 49 12.43 -17.99 3.78
CA ASP A 49 13.31 -18.73 4.68
C ASP A 49 14.65 -18.98 3.97
N ALA A 50 15.77 -18.67 4.62
CA ALA A 50 17.10 -18.80 4.06
C ALA A 50 18.09 -19.39 5.09
N ASN A 51 18.96 -20.27 4.62
CA ASN A 51 20.14 -20.71 5.37
C ASN A 51 21.33 -19.85 4.91
N LEU A 52 21.89 -19.06 5.81
CA LEU A 52 22.97 -18.12 5.52
C LEU A 52 24.24 -18.52 6.25
N ILE A 53 25.39 -18.19 5.66
CA ILE A 53 26.69 -18.29 6.32
C ILE A 53 27.26 -16.87 6.39
N VAL A 54 27.45 -16.36 7.62
CA VAL A 54 28.05 -15.04 7.84
C VAL A 54 29.47 -15.20 8.30
N ASN A 55 30.40 -14.54 7.62
CA ASN A 55 31.81 -14.56 7.94
C ASN A 55 32.12 -13.51 9.01
N VAL A 56 32.59 -13.95 10.17
CA VAL A 56 32.89 -13.07 11.31
C VAL A 56 34.39 -13.02 11.54
N ASN A 57 34.89 -11.80 11.80
CA ASN A 57 36.29 -11.56 12.11
C ASN A 57 36.64 -12.09 13.52
N PRO A 58 37.81 -12.69 13.77
CA PRO A 58 38.21 -13.22 15.08
C PRO A 58 38.16 -12.22 16.22
N SER A 59 38.43 -10.94 15.93
CA SER A 59 38.33 -9.86 16.91
C SER A 59 36.93 -9.72 17.51
N LYS A 60 35.90 -10.23 16.83
CA LYS A 60 34.50 -10.21 17.25
C LYS A 60 34.00 -11.57 17.76
N SER A 61 34.89 -12.55 17.97
CA SER A 61 34.56 -13.90 18.46
C SER A 61 33.86 -13.92 19.81
N THR A 62 34.11 -12.94 20.67
CA THR A 62 33.43 -12.83 21.97
C THR A 62 31.99 -12.30 21.86
N LYS A 63 31.63 -11.70 20.72
CA LYS A 63 30.32 -11.06 20.47
C LYS A 63 29.77 -11.45 19.09
N VAL A 64 29.70 -12.76 18.83
CA VAL A 64 29.27 -13.31 17.53
C VAL A 64 27.90 -12.80 17.12
N SER A 65 26.90 -12.84 18.02
CA SER A 65 25.54 -12.38 17.71
C SER A 65 25.51 -10.92 17.26
N GLN A 66 26.24 -10.03 17.95
CA GLN A 66 26.31 -8.63 17.56
C GLN A 66 27.01 -8.45 16.20
N ALA A 67 28.06 -9.24 15.93
CA ALA A 67 28.77 -9.20 14.66
C ALA A 67 27.87 -9.66 13.50
N VAL A 68 27.11 -10.74 13.71
CA VAL A 68 26.13 -11.26 12.75
C VAL A 68 25.03 -10.25 12.49
N LEU A 69 24.41 -9.70 13.53
CA LEU A 69 23.36 -8.69 13.39
C LEU A 69 23.87 -7.45 12.64
N ARG A 70 25.10 -7.01 12.92
CA ARG A 70 25.73 -5.90 12.19
C ARG A 70 25.87 -6.20 10.70
N GLU A 71 26.26 -7.42 10.35
CA GLU A 71 26.40 -7.83 8.95
C GLU A 71 25.05 -7.89 8.26
N LEU A 72 24.05 -8.51 8.88
CA LEU A 72 22.69 -8.59 8.32
C LEU A 72 22.03 -7.22 8.19
N SER A 73 22.22 -6.33 9.18
CA SER A 73 21.77 -4.94 9.09
C SER A 73 22.41 -4.18 7.93
N SER A 74 23.62 -4.57 7.51
CA SER A 74 24.26 -3.95 6.35
C SER A 74 23.61 -4.32 5.00
N LEU A 75 22.80 -5.38 4.98
CA LEU A 75 22.02 -5.84 3.82
C LEU A 75 20.66 -5.14 3.69
N LEU A 76 20.19 -4.48 4.76
CA LEU A 76 18.89 -3.80 4.75
C LEU A 76 18.88 -2.68 3.70
N PHE A 77 17.75 -2.57 2.98
CA PHE A 77 17.53 -1.62 1.89
C PHE A 77 18.55 -1.70 0.76
N LYS A 78 19.15 -2.87 0.56
CA LYS A 78 19.98 -3.18 -0.62
C LYS A 78 19.39 -4.33 -1.38
N PHE A 79 19.49 -4.25 -2.70
CA PHE A 79 19.18 -5.37 -3.55
C PHE A 79 20.24 -6.46 -3.37
N SER A 80 19.78 -7.69 -3.24
CA SER A 80 20.63 -8.88 -3.16
C SER A 80 20.27 -9.80 -4.31
N GLU A 81 21.22 -10.02 -5.22
CA GLU A 81 21.04 -10.94 -6.35
C GLU A 81 20.74 -12.36 -5.87
N THR A 82 21.40 -12.81 -4.80
CA THR A 82 21.21 -14.17 -4.24
C THR A 82 19.84 -14.39 -3.63
N LEU A 83 19.20 -13.32 -3.14
CA LEU A 83 17.85 -13.35 -2.57
C LEU A 83 16.77 -12.88 -3.56
N GLU A 84 17.19 -12.41 -4.74
CA GLU A 84 16.34 -11.82 -5.79
C GLU A 84 15.41 -10.72 -5.25
N GLY A 85 15.93 -9.82 -4.41
CA GLY A 85 15.11 -8.77 -3.83
C GLY A 85 15.85 -7.85 -2.86
N VAL A 86 15.14 -6.80 -2.44
CA VAL A 86 15.60 -5.83 -1.45
C VAL A 86 15.25 -6.32 -0.06
N VAL A 87 16.24 -6.47 0.83
CA VAL A 87 16.00 -6.92 2.20
C VAL A 87 15.38 -5.79 3.03
N LEU A 88 14.16 -5.98 3.53
CA LEU A 88 13.46 -4.99 4.36
C LEU A 88 13.57 -5.29 5.86
N ALA A 89 13.53 -6.57 6.20
CA ALA A 89 13.60 -7.02 7.59
C ALA A 89 14.17 -8.44 7.64
N TYR A 90 14.70 -8.81 8.80
CA TYR A 90 15.17 -10.15 9.08
C TYR A 90 14.77 -10.58 10.49
N ASP A 91 14.58 -11.87 10.67
CA ASP A 91 14.49 -12.57 11.95
C ASP A 91 15.44 -13.77 11.88
N VAL A 92 16.37 -13.90 12.83
CA VAL A 92 17.45 -14.90 12.73
C VAL A 92 17.55 -15.79 13.95
N GLN A 93 17.87 -17.04 13.67
CA GLN A 93 18.22 -18.07 14.63
C GLN A 93 19.62 -18.56 14.30
N ILE A 94 20.56 -18.29 15.21
CA ILE A 94 21.95 -18.77 15.10
C ILE A 94 21.93 -20.27 15.41
N GLN A 95 22.44 -21.09 14.48
CA GLN A 95 22.35 -22.55 14.62
C GLN A 95 23.58 -23.16 15.29
N ASP A 96 24.76 -22.62 14.99
CA ASP A 96 26.03 -23.23 15.39
C ASP A 96 26.79 -22.36 16.40
N ASP A 97 27.21 -22.99 17.49
CA ASP A 97 28.24 -22.47 18.40
C ASP A 97 29.66 -22.68 17.82
N LEU A 98 29.79 -23.58 16.83
CA LEU A 98 31.06 -24.00 16.22
C LEU A 98 31.20 -23.43 14.81
N ALA A 99 31.84 -22.27 14.74
CA ALA A 99 32.14 -21.65 13.46
C ALA A 99 33.29 -22.35 12.74
N LYS A 100 33.11 -22.61 11.44
CA LYS A 100 34.15 -23.20 10.60
C LYS A 100 35.14 -22.12 10.17
N ILE A 101 36.42 -22.29 10.52
CA ILE A 101 37.48 -21.41 10.06
C ILE A 101 37.76 -21.73 8.59
N LEU A 102 37.73 -20.71 7.73
CA LEU A 102 38.06 -20.86 6.31
C LEU A 102 39.59 -20.91 6.15
N PRO A 103 40.18 -22.04 5.72
CA PRO A 103 41.63 -22.13 5.53
C PRO A 103 41.98 -21.65 4.12
N ALA A 104 42.55 -20.43 4.00
CA ALA A 104 43.36 -19.97 2.84
C ALA A 104 43.63 -18.44 2.84
N LEU A 105 42.84 -17.63 3.55
CA LEU A 105 43.06 -16.19 3.72
C LEU A 105 42.44 -15.74 5.05
N HIS A 106 42.90 -14.58 5.55
CA HIS A 106 42.57 -13.93 6.84
C HIS A 106 41.57 -14.71 7.71
N PRO A 107 41.91 -15.12 8.94
CA PRO A 107 41.16 -16.15 9.67
C PRO A 107 39.72 -15.74 10.00
N TYR A 108 38.79 -15.70 9.05
CA TYR A 108 37.37 -15.51 9.30
C TYR A 108 36.77 -16.86 9.65
N PHE A 109 35.80 -16.83 10.56
CA PHE A 109 35.02 -18.01 10.88
C PHE A 109 33.59 -17.83 10.38
N GLY A 110 33.06 -18.84 9.70
CA GLY A 110 31.71 -18.85 9.17
C GLY A 110 30.70 -19.31 10.22
N VAL A 111 29.65 -18.52 10.43
CA VAL A 111 28.54 -18.83 11.34
C VAL A 111 27.31 -19.19 10.52
N SER A 112 26.77 -20.40 10.73
CA SER A 112 25.55 -20.86 10.08
C SER A 112 24.31 -20.29 10.77
N LEU A 113 23.39 -19.75 9.97
CA LEU A 113 22.18 -19.07 10.44
C LEU A 113 20.97 -19.57 9.68
N LYS A 114 19.84 -19.69 10.39
CA LYS A 114 18.51 -19.73 9.77
C LYS A 114 17.87 -18.36 9.89
N ALA A 115 17.47 -17.79 8.77
CA ALA A 115 16.87 -16.47 8.74
C ALA A 115 15.53 -16.50 8.00
N LYS A 116 14.55 -15.78 8.56
CA LYS A 116 13.34 -15.35 7.88
C LYS A 116 13.55 -13.93 7.40
N LEU A 117 13.47 -13.71 6.10
CA LEU A 117 13.71 -12.43 5.47
C LEU A 117 12.41 -11.90 4.87
N LEU A 118 12.11 -10.63 5.11
CA LEU A 118 11.10 -9.90 4.36
C LEU A 118 11.78 -9.20 3.20
N LEU A 119 11.39 -9.56 1.98
CA LEU A 119 11.97 -9.07 0.75
C LEU A 119 10.95 -8.21 -0.01
N PHE A 120 11.43 -7.13 -0.62
CA PHE A 120 10.72 -6.39 -1.64
C PHE A 120 11.31 -6.73 -3.01
N ALA A 121 10.53 -7.40 -3.85
CA ALA A 121 10.96 -7.94 -5.13
C ALA A 121 9.93 -7.58 -6.22
N PRO A 122 9.87 -6.29 -6.63
CA PRO A 122 8.94 -5.85 -7.65
C PRO A 122 9.29 -6.46 -9.00
N LYS A 123 8.34 -7.17 -9.62
CA LYS A 123 8.49 -7.74 -10.96
C LYS A 123 7.60 -7.00 -11.95
N PRO A 124 7.96 -6.97 -13.24
CA PRO A 124 7.07 -6.46 -14.28
C PRO A 124 5.69 -7.11 -14.20
N ASN A 125 4.66 -6.33 -14.48
CA ASN A 125 3.24 -6.69 -14.41
C ASN A 125 2.66 -6.90 -13.00
N MET A 126 3.41 -6.60 -11.93
CA MET A 126 2.85 -6.53 -10.57
C MET A 126 2.17 -5.20 -10.31
N LEU A 127 1.13 -5.22 -9.47
CA LEU A 127 0.46 -4.01 -8.99
C LEU A 127 1.08 -3.57 -7.66
N LEU A 128 1.58 -2.34 -7.63
CA LEU A 128 2.10 -1.71 -6.43
C LEU A 128 1.28 -0.49 -6.06
N GLU A 129 1.28 -0.20 -4.76
CA GLU A 129 0.67 1.01 -4.22
C GLU A 129 1.74 1.93 -3.64
N GLY A 130 1.60 3.22 -3.91
CA GLY A 130 2.54 4.21 -3.42
C GLY A 130 1.90 5.59 -3.27
N LYS A 131 2.59 6.46 -2.53
CA LYS A 131 2.15 7.82 -2.25
C LYS A 131 2.74 8.77 -3.28
N VAL A 132 1.90 9.56 -3.93
CA VAL A 132 2.34 10.60 -4.85
C VAL A 132 3.06 11.70 -4.07
N VAL A 133 4.28 12.02 -4.48
CA VAL A 133 5.10 13.05 -3.85
C VAL A 133 5.29 14.28 -4.72
N LYS A 134 5.27 14.11 -6.05
CA LYS A 134 5.38 15.21 -7.00
C LYS A 134 4.59 14.88 -8.25
N LEU A 135 3.99 15.92 -8.83
CA LEU A 135 3.35 15.87 -10.12
C LEU A 135 4.07 16.82 -11.06
N THR A 136 4.08 16.49 -12.34
CA THR A 136 4.44 17.39 -13.41
C THR A 136 3.42 17.20 -14.53
N GLN A 137 3.53 17.99 -15.61
CA GLN A 137 2.67 17.77 -16.78
C GLN A 137 2.98 16.46 -17.52
N THR A 138 4.21 15.95 -17.38
CA THR A 138 4.73 14.79 -18.12
C THR A 138 4.99 13.57 -17.24
N SER A 139 4.83 13.67 -15.93
CA SER A 139 5.15 12.57 -15.02
C SER A 139 4.42 12.64 -13.68
N ILE A 140 4.27 11.47 -13.06
CA ILE A 140 3.83 11.30 -11.68
C ILE A 140 4.96 10.63 -10.92
N HIS A 141 5.45 11.27 -9.85
CA HIS A 141 6.47 10.73 -8.96
C HIS A 141 5.83 10.19 -7.69
N VAL A 142 6.20 8.97 -7.33
CA VAL A 142 5.57 8.18 -6.28
C VAL A 142 6.65 7.59 -5.37
N ILE A 143 6.38 7.48 -4.07
CA ILE A 143 7.21 6.71 -3.14
C ILE A 143 6.45 5.45 -2.73
N VAL A 144 7.08 4.30 -2.92
CA VAL A 144 6.61 2.96 -2.53
C VAL A 144 7.31 2.54 -1.25
N LEU A 145 6.53 2.09 -0.26
CA LEU A 145 7.00 1.63 1.06
C LEU A 145 7.92 2.61 1.83
N GLY A 146 8.01 3.86 1.39
CA GLY A 146 8.81 4.90 2.03
C GLY A 146 10.26 5.00 1.57
N PHE A 147 10.76 4.09 0.72
CA PHE A 147 12.17 4.06 0.32
C PHE A 147 12.38 3.97 -1.21
N SER A 148 11.50 3.29 -1.94
CA SER A 148 11.66 3.11 -3.39
C SER A 148 10.92 4.21 -4.14
N SER A 149 11.62 4.89 -5.05
CA SER A 149 11.03 5.90 -5.92
C SER A 149 10.43 5.25 -7.15
N ALA A 150 9.25 5.68 -7.57
CA ALA A 150 8.65 5.27 -8.83
C ALA A 150 8.27 6.49 -9.67
N VAL A 151 8.41 6.34 -10.99
CA VAL A 151 8.01 7.37 -11.97
C VAL A 151 7.09 6.74 -13.00
N ILE A 152 6.01 7.46 -13.30
CA ILE A 152 5.05 7.13 -14.35
C ILE A 152 5.08 8.29 -15.33
N THR A 153 5.57 8.05 -16.54
CA THR A 153 5.68 9.05 -17.61
C THR A 153 4.34 9.21 -18.34
N ASP A 154 4.19 10.29 -19.11
CA ASP A 154 2.96 10.65 -19.82
C ASP A 154 2.50 9.60 -20.85
N GLU A 155 3.44 8.91 -21.49
CA GLU A 155 3.17 7.74 -22.33
C GLU A 155 2.47 6.59 -21.59
N ASP A 156 2.75 6.47 -20.29
CA ASP A 156 2.23 5.45 -19.39
C ASP A 156 1.06 5.96 -18.53
N ILE A 157 0.58 7.18 -18.78
CA ILE A 157 -0.63 7.74 -18.17
C ILE A 157 -1.79 7.59 -19.15
N ARG A 158 -2.94 7.09 -18.67
CA ARG A 158 -4.12 6.93 -19.54
C ARG A 158 -4.61 8.29 -20.06
N LYS A 159 -4.99 8.32 -21.34
CA LYS A 159 -5.36 9.54 -22.07
C LYS A 159 -6.54 10.31 -21.45
N GLU A 160 -7.41 9.64 -20.69
CA GLU A 160 -8.51 10.29 -19.99
C GLU A 160 -8.04 11.12 -18.80
N PHE A 161 -6.89 10.84 -18.21
CA PHE A 161 -6.31 11.71 -17.20
C PHE A 161 -5.73 12.95 -17.88
N LYS A 162 -6.14 14.12 -17.39
CA LYS A 162 -5.55 15.39 -17.79
C LYS A 162 -4.97 16.11 -16.60
N TYR A 163 -3.76 16.58 -16.82
CA TYR A 163 -3.10 17.53 -15.95
C TYR A 163 -3.91 18.83 -15.90
N LYS A 164 -4.15 19.31 -14.69
CA LYS A 164 -4.85 20.56 -14.41
C LYS A 164 -4.20 21.22 -13.20
N THR A 165 -4.25 22.54 -13.17
CA THR A 165 -3.95 23.33 -11.98
C THR A 165 -5.27 23.89 -11.46
N LYS A 166 -5.62 23.59 -10.21
CA LYS A 166 -6.83 24.09 -9.57
C LYS A 166 -6.45 24.68 -8.21
N ASP A 167 -6.81 25.94 -7.98
CA ASP A 167 -6.53 26.63 -6.71
C ASP A 167 -5.03 26.63 -6.33
N GLY A 168 -4.15 26.63 -7.34
CA GLY A 168 -2.69 26.51 -7.16
C GLY A 168 -2.18 25.08 -6.92
N GLU A 169 -3.06 24.08 -6.79
CA GLU A 169 -2.69 22.67 -6.69
C GLU A 169 -2.62 22.00 -8.06
N GLU A 170 -1.53 21.28 -8.31
CA GLU A 170 -1.33 20.41 -9.48
C GLU A 170 -2.05 19.07 -9.27
N LEU A 171 -2.82 18.63 -10.27
CA LEU A 171 -3.55 17.37 -10.20
C LEU A 171 -3.79 16.76 -11.58
N TYR A 172 -3.91 15.43 -11.62
CA TYR A 172 -4.48 14.70 -12.74
C TYR A 172 -5.93 14.34 -12.43
N ALA A 173 -6.86 14.74 -13.30
CA ALA A 173 -8.28 14.39 -13.19
C ALA A 173 -8.72 13.60 -14.41
N SER A 174 -9.43 12.48 -14.19
CA SER A 174 -10.06 11.74 -15.27
C SER A 174 -11.19 12.54 -15.91
N ARG A 175 -11.24 12.56 -17.24
CA ARG A 175 -12.34 13.14 -18.02
C ARG A 175 -13.61 12.30 -17.90
N SER A 176 -13.48 10.98 -17.84
CA SER A 176 -14.59 10.04 -17.76
C SER A 176 -15.20 10.02 -16.35
N HIS A 177 -14.35 10.11 -15.32
CA HIS A 177 -14.78 10.08 -13.92
C HIS A 177 -14.27 11.30 -13.15
N LYS A 178 -15.11 12.33 -12.99
CA LYS A 178 -14.73 13.59 -12.32
C LYS A 178 -14.22 13.41 -10.88
N GLN A 179 -14.57 12.32 -10.22
CA GLN A 179 -14.12 11.98 -8.86
C GLN A 179 -12.79 11.21 -8.83
N HIS A 180 -12.30 10.71 -9.99
CA HIS A 180 -11.02 10.03 -10.09
C HIS A 180 -9.91 11.08 -10.27
N VAL A 181 -9.39 11.52 -9.12
CA VAL A 181 -8.36 12.56 -9.04
C VAL A 181 -7.11 11.98 -8.39
N ILE A 182 -5.96 12.31 -8.97
CA ILE A 182 -4.63 12.03 -8.45
C ILE A 182 -3.97 13.37 -8.16
N LYS A 183 -3.63 13.61 -6.89
CA LYS A 183 -2.91 14.81 -6.46
C LYS A 183 -1.74 14.42 -5.54
N VAL A 184 -0.88 15.38 -5.23
CA VAL A 184 0.19 15.16 -4.25
C VAL A 184 -0.42 14.67 -2.92
N GLY A 185 0.17 13.62 -2.35
CA GLY A 185 -0.29 12.95 -1.15
C GLY A 185 -1.34 11.85 -1.37
N SER A 186 -1.91 11.72 -2.57
CA SER A 186 -2.79 10.59 -2.91
C SER A 186 -2.03 9.26 -2.90
N MET A 187 -2.68 8.21 -2.40
CA MET A 187 -2.25 6.82 -2.65
C MET A 187 -2.76 6.38 -4.01
N ILE A 188 -1.86 5.89 -4.86
CA ILE A 188 -2.20 5.35 -6.17
C ILE A 188 -1.71 3.92 -6.31
N ARG A 189 -2.48 3.12 -7.06
CA ARG A 189 -2.09 1.79 -7.53
C ARG A 189 -1.62 1.90 -8.96
N PHE A 190 -0.49 1.29 -9.30
CA PHE A 190 0.08 1.32 -10.65
C PHE A 190 0.73 -0.03 -10.98
N LEU A 191 0.89 -0.30 -12.27
CA LEU A 191 1.55 -1.50 -12.79
C LEU A 191 3.06 -1.26 -12.90
N VAL A 192 3.88 -2.22 -12.47
CA VAL A 192 5.33 -2.17 -12.67
C VAL A 192 5.68 -2.51 -14.12
N LYS A 193 6.48 -1.67 -14.77
CA LYS A 193 7.09 -1.96 -16.08
C LYS A 193 8.51 -2.50 -15.92
N SER A 194 9.32 -1.83 -15.10
CA SER A 194 10.69 -2.25 -14.81
C SER A 194 11.12 -1.77 -13.43
N PHE A 195 12.16 -2.40 -12.89
CA PHE A 195 12.80 -2.05 -11.64
C PHE A 195 14.30 -1.94 -11.86
N ASP A 196 14.87 -0.83 -11.41
CA ASP A 196 16.31 -0.58 -11.35
C ASP A 196 16.80 -1.00 -9.96
N GLU A 197 17.64 -2.04 -9.93
CA GLU A 197 18.13 -2.68 -8.72
C GLU A 197 19.17 -1.84 -7.99
N GLU A 198 19.91 -0.98 -8.70
CA GLU A 198 20.95 -0.13 -8.11
C GLU A 198 20.35 1.11 -7.46
N LEU A 199 19.42 1.78 -8.17
CA LEU A 199 18.77 2.99 -7.70
C LEU A 199 17.48 2.73 -6.91
N LEU A 200 17.06 1.46 -6.83
CA LEU A 200 15.77 1.05 -6.26
C LEU A 200 14.61 1.84 -6.87
N HIS A 201 14.70 2.09 -8.18
CA HIS A 201 13.79 2.95 -8.92
C HIS A 201 12.84 2.13 -9.79
N ILE A 202 11.54 2.43 -9.72
CA ILE A 202 10.51 1.70 -10.45
C ILE A 202 9.98 2.55 -11.61
N SER A 203 9.97 1.99 -12.81
CA SER A 203 9.16 2.52 -13.91
C SER A 203 7.75 1.93 -13.83
N GLY A 204 6.73 2.79 -13.78
CA GLY A 204 5.34 2.39 -13.57
C GLY A 204 4.40 2.79 -14.69
N SER A 205 3.20 2.20 -14.72
CA SER A 205 2.15 2.51 -15.68
C SER A 205 0.76 2.57 -15.05
N LEU A 206 -0.03 3.54 -15.49
CA LEU A 206 -1.45 3.66 -15.20
C LEU A 206 -2.34 3.15 -16.35
N VAL A 207 -1.76 2.65 -17.45
CA VAL A 207 -2.50 2.21 -18.63
C VAL A 207 -3.60 1.16 -18.32
N PRO A 208 -3.36 0.14 -17.47
CA PRO A 208 -4.39 -0.85 -17.15
C PRO A 208 -5.54 -0.25 -16.33
N THR A 209 -6.78 -0.68 -16.56
CA THR A 209 -8.00 -0.07 -15.96
C THR A 209 -8.08 -0.18 -14.43
N ASN A 210 -7.42 -1.18 -13.84
CA ASN A 210 -7.36 -1.43 -12.39
C ASN A 210 -6.31 -0.56 -11.65
N THR A 211 -5.80 0.49 -12.29
CA THR A 211 -4.80 1.42 -11.72
C THR A 211 -5.36 2.84 -11.57
N GLY A 212 -4.68 3.66 -10.76
CA GLY A 212 -5.03 5.04 -10.44
C GLY A 212 -5.22 5.25 -8.94
N SER A 213 -5.99 6.28 -8.55
CA SER A 213 -6.28 6.57 -7.13
C SER A 213 -6.93 5.38 -6.40
N VAL A 214 -6.27 4.87 -5.35
CA VAL A 214 -6.74 3.71 -4.55
C VAL A 214 -8.13 3.98 -3.97
N ARG A 215 -8.35 5.21 -3.47
CA ARG A 215 -9.65 5.63 -2.90
C ARG A 215 -10.77 5.56 -3.92
N TRP A 216 -10.48 5.82 -5.20
CA TRP A 216 -11.48 5.72 -6.27
C TRP A 216 -11.72 4.26 -6.65
N LEU A 217 -10.64 3.48 -6.83
CA LEU A 217 -10.71 2.05 -7.19
C LEU A 217 -11.51 1.24 -6.17
N ALA A 218 -11.29 1.48 -4.86
CA ALA A 218 -12.01 0.80 -3.79
C ALA A 218 -13.54 1.01 -3.84
N LYS A 219 -14.02 2.09 -4.47
CA LYS A 219 -15.45 2.40 -4.58
C LYS A 219 -16.10 1.92 -5.88
N HIS A 220 -15.29 1.61 -6.90
CA HIS A 220 -15.77 1.40 -8.27
C HIS A 220 -15.32 0.06 -8.88
N MET A 221 -14.61 -0.78 -8.11
CA MET A 221 -14.20 -2.13 -8.55
C MET A 221 -14.87 -3.27 -7.75
N GLU A 222 -15.75 -2.97 -6.80
CA GLU A 222 -16.61 -3.96 -6.13
C GLU A 222 -17.86 -4.27 -6.97
N ASP A 223 -17.68 -4.83 -8.16
CA ASP A 223 -18.72 -5.53 -8.93
C ASP A 223 -18.40 -7.04 -9.00
N VAL A 224 -18.16 -7.64 -7.82
CA VAL A 224 -18.32 -9.08 -7.62
C VAL A 224 -19.47 -9.23 -6.62
N PRO A 225 -20.62 -9.83 -7.00
CA PRO A 225 -21.75 -9.94 -6.09
C PRO A 225 -21.44 -10.99 -5.03
N LEU A 226 -20.89 -10.56 -3.90
CA LEU A 226 -20.82 -11.36 -2.69
C LEU A 226 -22.15 -11.23 -1.95
N ILE A 227 -23.04 -12.16 -2.27
CA ILE A 227 -24.02 -12.83 -1.40
C ILE A 227 -24.64 -11.95 -0.31
N ASP A 228 -25.90 -11.63 -0.56
CA ASP A 228 -27.02 -11.42 0.38
C ASP A 228 -26.69 -11.56 1.88
N ARG A 229 -26.73 -10.43 2.60
CA ARG A 229 -27.04 -10.40 4.03
C ARG A 229 -28.13 -9.38 4.29
N SER A 230 -29.35 -9.88 4.14
CA SER A 230 -30.55 -9.37 4.78
C SER A 230 -30.37 -9.09 6.28
N THR A 231 -30.99 -7.97 6.69
CA THR A 231 -31.55 -7.68 8.03
C THR A 231 -30.65 -7.62 9.28
N LYS A 232 -30.49 -6.40 9.82
CA LYS A 232 -30.88 -6.12 11.22
C LYS A 232 -31.15 -4.63 11.51
N LYS A 233 -32.44 -4.32 11.66
CA LYS A 233 -33.10 -3.46 12.67
C LYS A 233 -32.25 -2.41 13.41
N ARG A 234 -32.67 -1.15 13.33
CA ARG A 234 -32.68 -0.23 14.48
C ARG A 234 -33.99 0.56 14.50
N GLU A 235 -34.82 0.24 15.48
CA GLU A 235 -35.96 1.02 15.94
C GLU A 235 -35.49 2.30 16.64
N GLU A 236 -36.26 3.37 16.46
CA GLU A 236 -36.77 4.31 17.49
C GLU A 236 -36.86 5.75 16.95
N SER A 237 -38.07 6.24 16.77
CA SER A 237 -38.57 7.35 17.57
C SER A 237 -40.07 7.49 17.33
N GLY A 238 -40.84 7.31 18.41
CA GLY A 238 -42.28 7.48 18.44
C GLY A 238 -42.74 8.92 18.19
N GLY A 239 -44.00 9.03 17.81
CA GLY A 239 -44.73 10.27 17.58
C GLY A 239 -46.08 9.94 16.97
N GLU A 240 -46.99 9.42 17.80
CA GLU A 240 -48.41 9.27 17.48
C GLU A 240 -49.02 10.62 17.08
N THR A 241 -49.79 10.63 16.00
CA THR A 241 -50.98 11.48 15.89
C THR A 241 -52.03 10.70 15.11
N VAL A 242 -52.97 10.15 15.88
CA VAL A 242 -54.24 9.54 15.47
C VAL A 242 -55.18 10.66 15.04
N ILE A 243 -55.84 10.54 13.87
CA ILE A 243 -57.29 10.77 13.57
C ILE A 243 -57.51 10.18 12.13
N GLN A 244 -58.03 8.97 11.94
CA GLN A 244 -59.43 8.48 11.95
C GLN A 244 -60.03 8.35 10.53
N GLU A 245 -60.18 7.08 10.10
CA GLU A 245 -61.27 6.39 9.37
C GLU A 245 -61.94 7.07 8.14
N HIS A 246 -62.33 6.42 7.04
CA HIS A 246 -63.08 5.16 6.93
C HIS A 246 -63.39 4.77 5.45
N TYR A 247 -63.68 3.47 5.22
CA TYR A 247 -64.48 2.83 4.13
C TYR A 247 -63.88 2.52 2.71
N THR A 248 -63.51 1.24 2.54
CA THR A 248 -64.05 0.21 1.60
C THR A 248 -64.38 0.44 0.11
N VAL A 249 -63.88 -0.55 -0.67
CA VAL A 249 -64.50 -1.29 -1.82
C VAL A 249 -64.23 -0.81 -3.25
N GLY A 250 -63.54 -1.68 -4.00
CA GLY A 250 -64.12 -2.31 -5.20
C GLY A 250 -63.63 -1.83 -6.57
N GLY A 251 -63.29 -2.81 -7.42
CA GLY A 251 -63.68 -2.77 -8.84
C GLY A 251 -62.59 -2.40 -9.84
N GLU A 252 -62.59 -3.16 -10.93
CA GLU A 252 -61.59 -3.29 -11.98
C GLU A 252 -61.56 -2.15 -13.02
N ALA A 253 -60.51 -2.22 -13.86
CA ALA A 253 -60.16 -1.43 -15.06
C ALA A 253 -61.32 -0.91 -15.92
N TYR A 254 -61.18 0.24 -16.62
CA TYR A 254 -61.17 0.51 -18.09
C TYR A 254 -60.85 2.04 -18.26
N SER A 255 -59.79 2.49 -18.92
CA SER A 255 -59.66 2.84 -20.36
C SER A 255 -60.37 4.14 -20.86
N TRP A 256 -59.53 5.09 -21.34
CA TRP A 256 -59.67 6.03 -22.50
C TRP A 256 -60.09 7.52 -22.33
N HIS A 257 -59.27 8.37 -22.99
CA HIS A 257 -59.50 9.73 -23.56
C HIS A 257 -59.72 10.92 -22.60
N SER A 258 -59.27 12.15 -22.87
CA SER A 258 -58.44 12.78 -23.93
C SER A 258 -58.04 14.20 -23.45
N ASP A 259 -57.27 14.91 -24.27
CA ASP A 259 -57.16 16.39 -24.37
C ASP A 259 -55.85 17.06 -23.89
N ASN A 260 -54.94 17.19 -24.87
CA ASN A 260 -54.16 18.40 -25.12
C ASN A 260 -54.96 19.25 -26.14
N PRO A 261 -54.83 20.60 -26.26
CA PRO A 261 -53.58 21.18 -26.77
C PRO A 261 -53.27 22.68 -26.45
N ILE A 262 -52.16 23.15 -27.03
CA ILE A 262 -51.85 24.51 -27.57
C ILE A 262 -50.81 25.38 -26.83
N LYS A 263 -49.59 25.30 -27.37
CA LYS A 263 -48.66 26.36 -27.87
C LYS A 263 -48.76 27.79 -27.30
N LYS A 264 -47.57 28.37 -27.03
CA LYS A 264 -47.13 29.67 -27.60
C LYS A 264 -45.59 29.81 -27.62
N SER A 265 -45.09 30.31 -28.75
CA SER A 265 -43.71 30.64 -29.06
C SER A 265 -43.62 32.10 -29.55
N LYS A 266 -42.38 32.63 -29.63
CA LYS A 266 -41.88 33.96 -30.07
C LYS A 266 -41.68 34.96 -28.91
N LYS A 267 -40.54 35.67 -28.80
CA LYS A 267 -39.91 36.51 -29.85
C LYS A 267 -38.43 36.86 -29.52
N ARG A 268 -37.57 36.93 -30.55
CA ARG A 268 -36.19 37.50 -30.55
C ARG A 268 -36.22 39.04 -30.58
N LYS A 269 -35.15 39.70 -30.10
CA LYS A 269 -34.56 40.91 -30.71
C LYS A 269 -33.07 41.05 -30.34
N ILE A 270 -32.27 41.59 -31.27
CA ILE A 270 -30.80 41.79 -31.29
C ILE A 270 -30.51 43.31 -31.36
N LYS A 271 -29.25 43.69 -31.01
CA LYS A 271 -28.44 44.91 -31.29
C LYS A 271 -28.58 46.08 -30.28
N GLU A 272 -27.58 46.90 -29.92
CA GLU A 272 -26.23 47.25 -30.43
C GLU A 272 -25.48 47.99 -29.27
N GLU A 273 -24.21 47.72 -28.98
CA GLU A 273 -23.00 48.56 -29.19
C GLU A 273 -23.10 50.07 -28.87
N SER A 274 -22.26 50.53 -27.93
CA SER A 274 -21.68 51.87 -27.81
C SER A 274 -20.37 51.77 -27.01
#